data_AF-A0A060BRJ7-F1
#
_entry.id   AF-A0A060BRJ7-F1
#
_cell.length_a   1.000
_cell.length_b   1.000
_cell.length_c   1.000
_cell.angle_alpha   90.00
_cell.angle_beta   90.00
_cell.angle_gamma   90.00
#
_symmetry.space_group_name_H-M   'P 1'
#
loop_
_entity.id
_entity.type
_entity.pdbx_description
1 polymer ?
#
loop_
_entity_poly.entity_id
_entity_poly.type
_entity_poly.pdbx_seq_one_letter_code
_entity_poly.pdbx_strand_id
1 'polypeptide(L)'
;AAMLAGITQSPAKWDPVSHPDNALYRRNVVLGEMYSLGYITQAEYEEAKNTSIEDMLNVSDTPNGCAAAGISAYFCDYVVNALLDDTSVGNDQADRTSQ
;
A
#
# COMPACT_ATOMS: atom_id res chain seq x y z
N ALA A 1 9.36 2.86 -10.14
CA ALA A 1 8.86 1.49 -10.39
C ALA A 1 9.30 0.49 -9.32
N ALA A 2 10.60 0.41 -8.99
CA ALA A 2 11.14 -0.60 -8.06
C ALA A 2 10.46 -0.66 -6.68
N MET A 3 10.07 0.49 -6.11
CA MET A 3 9.41 0.54 -4.81
C MET A 3 8.06 -0.20 -4.81
N LEU A 4 7.16 0.14 -5.73
CA LEU A 4 5.84 -0.48 -5.83
C LEU A 4 5.94 -1.99 -6.12
N ALA A 5 6.91 -2.41 -6.94
CA ALA A 5 7.17 -3.82 -7.20
C ALA A 5 7.67 -4.58 -5.96
N GLY A 6 8.35 -3.91 -5.04
CA GLY A 6 8.84 -4.50 -3.78
C GLY A 6 7.75 -4.67 -2.72
N ILE A 7 6.79 -3.74 -2.67
CA ILE A 7 5.74 -3.66 -1.64
C ILE A 7 4.78 -4.87 -1.70
N THR A 8 4.44 -5.35 -2.89
CA THR A 8 3.45 -6.44 -3.08
C THR A 8 3.80 -7.74 -2.36
N GLN A 9 5.08 -7.97 -2.05
CA GLN A 9 5.53 -9.16 -1.33
C GLN A 9 5.08 -9.16 0.14
N SER A 10 5.01 -7.99 0.77
CA SER A 10 4.55 -7.82 2.15
C SER A 10 4.28 -6.33 2.40
N PRO A 11 3.06 -5.85 2.09
CA PRO A 11 2.76 -4.42 2.10
C PRO A 11 3.02 -3.76 3.45
N ALA A 12 2.64 -4.41 4.54
CA ALA A 12 2.85 -3.89 5.89
C ALA A 12 4.34 -3.79 6.29
N LYS A 13 5.17 -4.74 5.83
CA LYS A 13 6.61 -4.76 6.18
C LYS A 13 7.42 -3.76 5.37
N TRP A 14 7.05 -3.57 4.10
CA TRP A 14 7.76 -2.75 3.13
C TRP A 14 7.11 -1.39 2.89
N ASP A 15 6.16 -1.00 3.74
CA ASP A 15 5.49 0.29 3.66
C ASP A 15 6.51 1.43 3.83
N PRO A 16 6.70 2.30 2.82
CA PRO A 16 7.66 3.39 2.88
C PRO A 16 7.26 4.51 3.84
N VAL A 17 5.99 4.56 4.29
CA VAL A 17 5.51 5.54 5.27
C VAL A 17 5.81 5.07 6.69
N SER A 18 5.42 3.85 7.04
CA SER A 18 5.64 3.32 8.40
C SER A 18 7.03 2.72 8.62
N HIS A 19 7.69 2.20 7.56
CA HIS A 19 8.98 1.51 7.65
C HIS A 19 9.94 1.93 6.51
N PRO A 20 10.37 3.21 6.47
CA PRO A 20 11.18 3.76 5.36
C PRO A 20 12.49 3.00 5.13
N ASP A 21 13.18 2.56 6.19
CA ASP A 21 14.43 1.79 6.08
C ASP A 21 14.22 0.42 5.41
N ASN A 22 13.15 -0.28 5.78
CA ASN A 22 12.79 -1.57 5.19
C ASN A 22 12.41 -1.39 3.72
N ALA A 23 11.62 -0.35 3.41
CA ALA A 23 11.22 -0.01 2.05
C ALA A 23 12.42 0.34 1.18
N LEU A 24 13.39 1.10 1.71
CA LEU A 24 14.65 1.43 1.04
C LEU A 24 15.45 0.18 0.71
N TYR A 25 15.65 -0.70 1.70
CA TYR A 25 16.32 -1.99 1.49
C TYR A 25 15.63 -2.80 0.38
N ARG A 26 14.30 -2.94 0.47
CA ARG A 26 13.53 -3.74 -0.50
C ARG A 26 13.58 -3.15 -1.90
N ARG A 27 13.47 -1.83 -2.04
CA ARG A 27 13.63 -1.13 -3.32
C ARG A 27 14.99 -1.41 -3.94
N ASN A 28 16.06 -1.35 -3.15
CA ASN A 28 17.42 -1.58 -3.63
C ASN A 28 17.65 -3.03 -4.09
N VAL A 29 17.00 -4.01 -3.46
CA VAL A 29 16.97 -5.40 -3.95
C VAL A 29 16.34 -5.47 -5.34
N VAL A 30 15.17 -4.84 -5.54
CA VAL A 30 14.49 -4.82 -6.84
C VAL A 30 15.34 -4.09 -7.91
N LEU A 31 15.99 -2.98 -7.55
CA LEU A 31 16.89 -2.27 -8.46
C LEU A 31 18.09 -3.14 -8.87
N GLY A 32 18.64 -3.92 -7.95
CA GLY A 32 19.73 -4.87 -8.24
C GLY A 32 19.31 -5.96 -9.22
N GLU A 33 18.11 -6.52 -9.05
CA GLU A 33 17.54 -7.50 -9.98
C GLU A 33 17.26 -6.87 -11.36
N MET A 34 16.70 -5.66 -11.40
CA MET A 34 16.47 -4.93 -12.65
C MET A 34 17.76 -4.69 -13.43
N TYR A 35 18.83 -4.34 -12.72
CA TYR A 35 20.16 -4.18 -13.33
C TYR A 35 20.71 -5.53 -13.83
N SER A 36 20.64 -6.58 -13.00
CA SER A 36 21.14 -7.92 -13.36
C SER A 36 20.41 -8.52 -14.58
N LEU A 37 19.13 -8.21 -14.75
CA LEU A 37 18.32 -8.66 -15.88
C LEU A 37 18.43 -7.73 -17.10
N GLY A 38 19.18 -6.64 -17.00
CA GLY A 38 19.43 -5.70 -18.10
C GLY A 38 18.28 -4.73 -18.40
N TYR A 39 17.34 -4.55 -17.46
CA TYR A 39 16.23 -3.59 -17.61
C TYR A 39 16.64 -2.13 -17.40
N ILE A 40 17.73 -1.90 -16.67
CA ILE A 40 18.30 -0.56 -16.41
C ILE A 40 19.82 -0.58 -16.59
N THR A 41 20.36 0.58 -16.91
CA THR A 41 21.80 0.83 -17.01
C THR A 41 22.42 1.03 -15.62
N GLN A 42 23.76 0.94 -15.54
CA GLN A 42 24.49 1.23 -14.30
C GLN A 42 24.23 2.67 -13.81
N ALA A 43 24.12 3.63 -14.73
CA ALA A 43 23.88 5.02 -14.39
C ALA A 43 22.50 5.19 -13.73
N GLU A 44 21.45 4.59 -14.31
CA GLU A 44 20.10 4.62 -13.76
C GLU A 44 20.01 3.88 -12.41
N TYR A 45 20.77 2.79 -12.25
CA TYR A 45 20.85 2.06 -10.98
C TYR A 45 21.43 2.93 -9.84
N GLU A 46 22.56 3.61 -10.10
CA GLU A 46 23.19 4.47 -9.10
C GLU A 46 22.36 5.73 -8.82
N GLU A 47 21.77 6.34 -9.84
CA GLU A 47 20.85 7.47 -9.68
C GLU A 47 19.65 7.09 -8.80
N ALA A 48 18.96 5.99 -9.13
CA ALA A 48 17.79 5.52 -8.39
C ALA A 48 18.12 5.08 -6.96
N LYS A 49 19.34 4.59 -6.71
CA LYS A 49 19.79 4.26 -5.36
C LYS A 49 20.03 5.49 -4.49
N ASN A 50 20.50 6.58 -5.08
CA ASN A 50 20.81 7.81 -4.37
C ASN A 50 19.57 8.67 -4.09
N THR A 51 18.43 8.39 -4.72
CA THR A 51 17.16 9.03 -4.37
C THR A 51 16.71 8.57 -2.97
N SER A 52 16.38 9.52 -2.08
CA SER A 52 15.81 9.18 -0.77
C SER A 52 14.36 8.67 -0.90
N ILE A 53 13.84 7.96 0.10
CA ILE A 53 12.43 7.55 0.10
C ILE A 53 11.51 8.75 0.28
N GLU A 54 11.89 9.70 1.11
CA GLU A 54 11.11 10.89 1.44
C GLU A 54 10.86 11.75 0.19
N ASP A 55 11.87 11.94 -0.66
CA ASP A 55 11.74 12.69 -1.92
C ASP A 55 10.75 12.05 -2.91
N MET A 56 10.48 10.76 -2.77
CA MET A 56 9.57 10.01 -3.64
C MET A 56 8.12 10.01 -3.14
N LEU A 57 7.89 10.36 -1.87
CA LEU A 57 6.58 10.22 -1.23
C LEU A 57 5.78 11.52 -1.27
N ASN A 58 4.52 11.41 -1.67
CA ASN A 58 3.52 12.47 -1.53
C ASN A 58 2.37 11.91 -0.70
N VAL A 59 2.57 11.84 0.62
CA VAL A 59 1.58 11.27 1.55
C VAL A 59 0.45 12.27 1.75
N SER A 60 -0.80 11.81 1.60
CA SER A 60 -1.99 12.58 1.93
C SER A 60 -2.87 11.81 2.91
N ASP A 61 -3.38 12.51 3.92
CA ASP A 61 -4.34 11.95 4.86
C ASP A 61 -5.73 12.00 4.24
N THR A 62 -6.12 10.89 3.59
CA THR A 62 -7.51 10.70 3.16
C THR A 62 -8.26 9.93 4.23
N PRO A 63 -9.37 10.48 4.78
CA PRO A 63 -10.21 9.72 5.68
C PRO A 63 -10.71 8.46 4.98
N ASN A 64 -10.52 7.31 5.63
CA ASN A 64 -11.00 6.03 5.11
C ASN A 64 -12.38 5.71 5.71
N GLY A 65 -13.20 5.00 4.93
CA GLY A 65 -14.52 4.52 5.38
C GLY A 65 -15.60 5.60 5.46
N CYS A 66 -16.67 5.30 6.20
CA CYS A 66 -17.88 6.13 6.23
C CYS A 66 -17.68 7.52 6.86
N ALA A 67 -16.59 7.74 7.60
CA ALA A 67 -16.21 9.07 8.10
C ALA A 67 -15.96 10.08 6.97
N ALA A 68 -15.55 9.60 5.78
CA ALA A 68 -15.36 10.45 4.61
C ALA A 68 -16.68 10.93 3.96
N ALA A 69 -17.83 10.34 4.32
CA ALA A 69 -19.12 10.62 3.68
C ALA A 69 -19.80 11.90 4.20
N GLY A 70 -19.16 12.66 5.11
CA GLY A 70 -19.67 13.92 5.63
C GLY A 70 -21.04 13.76 6.31
N ILE A 71 -22.05 14.52 5.85
CA ILE A 71 -23.42 14.47 6.41
C ILE A 71 -24.07 13.08 6.26
N SER A 72 -23.58 12.26 5.33
CA SER A 72 -24.10 10.92 5.06
C SER A 72 -23.37 9.83 5.84
N ALA A 73 -22.44 10.18 6.75
CA ALA A 73 -21.66 9.21 7.52
C ALA A 73 -22.53 8.19 8.25
N TYR A 74 -23.62 8.63 8.89
CA TYR A 74 -24.56 7.74 9.56
C TYR A 74 -25.26 6.77 8.60
N PHE A 75 -25.68 7.25 7.42
CA PHE A 75 -26.32 6.42 6.43
C PHE A 75 -25.35 5.38 5.85
N CYS A 76 -24.12 5.80 5.55
CA CYS A 76 -23.07 4.89 5.10
C CYS A 76 -22.81 3.79 6.14
N ASP A 77 -22.65 4.16 7.41
CA ASP A 77 -22.40 3.19 8.49
C ASP A 77 -23.58 2.23 8.68
N TYR A 78 -24.81 2.72 8.61
CA TYR A 78 -26.00 1.88 8.64
C TYR A 78 -26.00 0.84 7.51
N VAL A 79 -25.70 1.25 6.28
CA VAL A 79 -25.65 0.34 5.12
C VAL A 79 -24.52 -0.68 5.26
N VAL A 80 -23.34 -0.26 5.72
CA VAL A 80 -22.22 -1.17 5.97
C VAL A 80 -22.60 -2.23 7.01
N ASN A 81 -23.17 -1.83 8.15
CA ASN A 81 -23.57 -2.77 9.19
C ASN A 81 -24.71 -3.69 8.72
N ALA A 82 -25.69 -3.18 7.97
CA ALA A 82 -26.75 -4.00 7.40
C ALA A 82 -26.21 -5.09 6.44
N LEU A 83 -25.17 -4.77 5.66
CA LEU A 83 -24.48 -5.75 4.82
C LEU A 83 -23.66 -6.74 5.65
N LEU A 84 -23.00 -6.31 6.73
CA LEU A 84 -22.26 -7.21 7.62
C LEU A 84 -23.17 -8.19 8.37
N ASP A 85 -24.45 -7.86 8.57
CA ASP A 85 -25.44 -8.77 9.14
C ASP A 85 -26.09 -9.70 8.10
N ASP A 86 -25.98 -9.39 6.80
CA ASP A 86 -26.54 -10.22 5.74
C ASP A 86 -25.65 -11.44 5.43
N THR A 87 -26.22 -12.63 5.65
CA THR A 87 -25.57 -13.91 5.31
C THR A 87 -25.40 -14.13 3.79
N SER A 88 -26.03 -13.32 2.95
CA SER A 88 -25.90 -13.39 1.49
C SER A 88 -24.55 -12.88 0.97
N VAL A 89 -23.83 -12.04 1.75
CA VAL A 89 -22.57 -11.38 1.32
C VAL A 89 -21.30 -12.00 1.93
N GLY A 90 -21.41 -13.11 2.65
CA GLY A 90 -20.27 -13.88 3.16
C GLY A 90 -20.74 -15.05 4.04
N ASN A 91 -19.92 -16.10 4.16
CA ASN A 91 -20.35 -17.35 4.80
C ASN A 91 -20.64 -17.19 6.30
N ASP A 92 -19.85 -16.36 6.98
CA ASP A 92 -20.05 -16.01 8.39
C ASP A 92 -19.61 -14.56 8.68
N GLN A 93 -19.87 -14.09 9.91
CA GLN A 93 -19.57 -12.71 10.30
C GLN A 93 -18.07 -12.44 10.43
N ALA A 94 -17.26 -13.47 10.71
CA ALA A 94 -15.80 -13.33 10.76
C ALA A 94 -15.25 -13.09 9.35
N ASP A 95 -15.70 -13.86 8.36
CA ASP A 95 -15.39 -13.70 6.94
C ASP A 95 -15.72 -12.28 6.43
N ARG A 96 -16.82 -11.70 6.90
CA ARG A 96 -17.29 -10.37 6.46
C ARG A 96 -16.55 -9.21 7.13
N THR A 97 -15.98 -9.40 8.31
CA THR A 97 -15.30 -8.35 9.08
C THR A 97 -13.78 -8.37 8.94
N SER A 98 -13.19 -9.43 8.39
CA SER A 98 -11.74 -9.59 8.22
C SER A 98 -11.16 -9.04 6.92
N GLN A 99 -11.95 -8.30 6.13
CA GLN A 99 -11.58 -7.79 4.80
C GLN A 99 -11.08 -6.34 4.84
#